data_AF-A0AAD8U475-F1
#
_entry.id   AF-A0AAD8U475-F1
#
_cell.length_a   1.000
_cell.length_b   1.000
_cell.length_c   1.000
_cell.angle_alpha   90.00
_cell.angle_beta   90.00
_cell.angle_gamma   90.00
#
_symmetry.space_group_name_H-M   'P 1'
#
loop_
_entity.id
_entity.type
_entity.pdbx_description
1 polymer ?
#
loop_
_entity_poly.entity_id
_entity_poly.type
_entity_poly.pdbx_seq_one_letter_code
_entity_poly.pdbx_strand_id
1 'polypeptide(L)'
;YCATRALYSLSLEGRAPRFLRRCNKNGTPIYCFAIVMLFPMLSFLQVSSSSAVVITWLTALITGGGLISFIIMSITFINYHKACVVQGVDRKTRPYYGYFQPYGAYIALGFQLLILLVYGYYAFRPWSVELFFQSYTMQILAIVLFCGWKLFKKTRYIRPHEVDLIWERPLIEAYEDSLVDPPVGFWTEMAQMVGFRRNKVGFH
;
A
#
# COMPACT_ATOMS: atom_id res chain seq x y z
N TYR A 1 2.02 4.76 13.61
CA TYR A 1 2.41 3.34 13.68
C TYR A 1 2.65 2.73 12.30
N CYS A 2 1.63 2.63 11.43
CA CYS A 2 1.78 2.01 10.10
C CYS A 2 2.87 2.65 9.24
N ALA A 3 2.92 3.99 9.17
CA ALA A 3 3.96 4.71 8.42
C ALA A 3 5.38 4.41 8.90
N THR A 4 5.57 4.32 10.22
CA THR A 4 6.87 4.00 10.84
C THR A 4 7.32 2.58 10.49
N ARG A 5 6.39 1.60 10.50
CA ARG A 5 6.65 0.21 10.11
C ARG A 5 6.92 0.08 8.61
N ALA A 6 6.14 0.75 7.77
CA ALA A 6 6.35 0.77 6.32
C ALA A 6 7.74 1.31 5.96
N LEU A 7 8.14 2.44 6.58
CA LEU A 7 9.47 3.02 6.39
C LEU A 7 10.59 2.11 6.90
N TYR A 8 10.35 1.41 8.00
CA TYR A 8 11.28 0.42 8.52
C TYR A 8 11.44 -0.78 7.57
N SER A 9 10.36 -1.35 7.03
CA SER A 9 10.42 -2.43 6.04
C SER A 9 11.17 -2.00 4.78
N LEU A 10 10.92 -0.79 4.27
CA LEU A 10 11.67 -0.21 3.15
C LEU A 10 13.18 -0.11 3.44
N SER A 11 13.57 0.18 4.69
CA SER A 11 14.98 0.23 5.10
C SER A 11 15.62 -1.16 5.19
N LEU A 12 14.86 -2.19 5.56
CA LEU A 12 15.32 -3.58 5.60
C LEU A 12 15.57 -4.12 4.19
N GLU A 13 14.69 -3.81 3.24
CA GLU A 13 14.81 -4.17 1.82
C GLU A 13 15.91 -3.39 1.08
N GLY A 14 16.62 -2.47 1.76
CA GLY A 14 17.67 -1.64 1.16
C GLY A 14 17.13 -0.59 0.18
N ARG A 15 15.82 -0.27 0.26
CA ARG A 15 15.14 0.77 -0.52
C ARG A 15 15.20 2.15 0.15
N ALA A 16 15.39 2.18 1.46
CA ALA A 16 15.62 3.39 2.25
C ALA A 16 17.03 3.37 2.88
N PRO A 17 17.61 4.54 3.26
CA PRO A 17 18.97 4.60 3.78
C PRO A 17 19.15 3.78 5.06
N ARG A 18 20.29 3.09 5.17
CA ARG A 18 20.57 2.06 6.19
C ARG A 18 20.46 2.56 7.64
N PHE A 19 20.60 3.86 7.89
CA PHE A 19 20.47 4.43 9.24
C PHE A 19 19.06 4.28 9.83
N LEU A 20 18.03 4.18 8.98
CA LEU A 20 16.63 4.03 9.39
C LEU A 20 16.32 2.65 10.00
N ARG A 21 17.17 1.65 9.75
CA ARG A 21 17.04 0.30 10.30
C ARG A 21 17.35 0.23 11.81
N ARG A 22 17.93 1.28 12.40
CA ARG A 22 18.37 1.23 13.81
C ARG A 22 17.16 1.27 14.76
N CYS A 23 16.93 0.17 15.46
CA CYS A 23 15.92 0.03 16.50
C CYS A 23 16.50 0.27 17.91
N ASN A 24 15.67 0.75 18.84
CA ASN A 24 16.00 0.79 20.27
C ASN A 24 15.86 -0.61 20.90
N LYS A 25 16.28 -0.77 22.16
CA LYS A 25 16.16 -2.02 22.96
C LYS A 25 14.73 -2.59 22.99
N ASN A 26 13.71 -1.74 22.88
CA ASN A 26 12.30 -2.14 22.83
C ASN A 26 11.79 -2.46 21.42
N GLY A 27 12.68 -2.64 20.43
CA GLY A 27 12.32 -2.98 19.05
C GLY A 27 11.64 -1.85 18.25
N THR A 28 11.57 -0.64 18.79
CA THR A 28 10.97 0.52 18.10
C THR A 28 12.01 1.26 17.26
N PRO A 29 11.79 1.48 15.95
CA PRO A 29 12.71 2.24 15.10
C PRO A 29 12.56 3.76 15.36
N ILE A 30 13.43 4.30 16.21
CA ILE A 30 13.36 5.71 16.66
C ILE A 30 13.52 6.69 15.50
N TYR A 31 14.46 6.45 14.59
CA TYR A 31 14.70 7.36 13.46
C TYR A 31 13.51 7.42 12.50
N CYS A 32 12.89 6.28 12.20
CA CYS A 32 11.66 6.25 11.43
C CYS A 32 10.51 6.98 12.14
N PHE A 33 10.41 6.83 13.46
CA PHE A 33 9.41 7.52 14.26
C PHE A 33 9.60 9.04 14.22
N ALA A 34 10.83 9.53 14.44
CA ALA A 34 11.15 10.95 14.41
C ALA A 34 10.76 11.61 13.08
N ILE A 35 11.08 10.96 11.95
CA ILE A 35 10.71 11.47 10.61
C ILE A 35 9.19 11.52 10.43
N VAL A 36 8.49 10.44 10.82
CA VAL A 36 7.01 10.40 10.71
C VAL A 36 6.36 11.46 11.59
N MET A 37 6.95 11.79 12.74
CA MET A 37 6.41 12.78 13.68
C MET A 37 6.45 14.22 13.13
N LEU A 38 7.31 14.50 12.16
CA LEU A 38 7.39 15.83 11.52
C LEU A 38 6.09 16.17 10.76
N PHE A 39 5.41 15.19 10.16
CA PHE A 39 4.20 15.43 9.36
C PHE A 39 2.99 15.86 10.21
N PRO A 40 2.68 15.21 11.35
CA PRO A 40 1.69 15.74 12.31
C PRO A 40 2.08 17.11 12.87
N MET A 41 3.36 17.39 13.10
CA MET A 41 3.81 18.71 13.56
C MET A 41 3.54 19.80 12.53
N LEU A 42 3.68 19.51 11.23
CA LEU A 42 3.28 20.41 10.15
C LEU A 42 1.77 20.71 10.16
N SER A 43 0.94 19.76 10.61
CA SER A 43 -0.50 19.99 10.79
C SER A 43 -0.80 21.02 11.88
N PHE A 44 0.03 21.14 12.92
CA PHE A 44 -0.17 22.15 13.98
C PHE A 44 0.00 23.60 13.50
N LEU A 45 0.61 23.85 12.34
CA LEU A 45 0.64 25.20 11.77
C LEU A 45 -0.77 25.72 11.47
N GLN A 46 -1.77 24.86 11.31
CA GLN A 46 -3.16 25.23 10.98
C GLN A 46 -3.82 26.20 11.98
N VAL A 47 -3.28 26.35 13.18
CA VAL A 47 -3.81 27.25 14.22
C VAL A 47 -3.70 28.74 13.84
N SER A 48 -2.82 29.12 12.91
CA SER A 48 -2.71 30.50 12.43
C SER A 48 -3.51 30.75 11.14
N SER A 49 -4.08 31.95 11.00
CA SER A 49 -5.05 32.34 9.95
C SER A 49 -4.54 32.18 8.50
N SER A 50 -3.23 32.21 8.26
CA SER A 50 -2.62 32.01 6.94
C SER A 50 -2.34 30.53 6.60
N SER A 51 -2.59 29.60 7.53
CA SER A 51 -2.17 28.20 7.39
C SER A 51 -3.20 27.27 6.75
N ALA A 52 -4.43 27.72 6.54
CA ALA A 52 -5.45 26.96 5.82
C ALA A 52 -4.99 26.60 4.39
N VAL A 53 -4.20 27.49 3.77
CA VAL A 53 -3.59 27.24 2.45
C VAL A 53 -2.64 26.04 2.52
N VAL A 54 -1.72 26.02 3.49
CA VAL A 54 -0.72 24.94 3.63
C VAL A 54 -1.38 23.58 3.84
N ILE A 55 -2.44 23.50 4.64
CA ILE A 55 -3.19 22.25 4.84
C ILE A 55 -3.91 21.82 3.57
N THR A 56 -4.48 22.75 2.82
CA THR A 56 -5.12 22.45 1.52
C THR A 56 -4.11 21.87 0.53
N TRP A 57 -2.89 22.43 0.50
CA TRP A 57 -1.77 21.90 -0.27
C TRP A 57 -1.35 20.50 0.20
N LEU A 58 -1.14 20.29 1.51
CA LEU A 58 -0.79 18.98 2.06
C LEU A 58 -1.86 17.93 1.78
N THR A 59 -3.13 18.30 1.88
CA THR A 59 -4.26 17.40 1.59
C THR A 59 -4.27 16.98 0.13
N ALA A 60 -4.08 17.94 -0.80
CA ALA A 60 -3.98 17.63 -2.23
C ALA A 60 -2.79 16.69 -2.52
N LEU A 61 -1.63 16.91 -1.89
CA LEU A 61 -0.48 16.02 -2.01
C LEU A 61 -0.79 14.60 -1.47
N ILE A 62 -1.46 14.47 -0.33
CA ILE A 62 -1.85 13.16 0.22
C ILE A 62 -2.83 12.45 -0.72
N THR A 63 -3.83 13.16 -1.24
CA THR A 63 -4.81 12.60 -2.19
C THR A 63 -4.14 12.14 -3.49
N GLY A 64 -3.28 12.97 -4.08
CA GLY A 64 -2.55 12.62 -5.30
C GLY A 64 -1.63 11.41 -5.11
N GLY A 65 -0.88 11.36 -4.00
CA GLY A 65 -0.04 10.22 -3.64
C GLY A 65 -0.85 8.93 -3.37
N GLY A 66 -2.01 9.07 -2.73
CA GLY A 66 -2.95 7.96 -2.51
C GLY A 66 -3.47 7.37 -3.82
N LEU A 67 -3.89 8.21 -4.77
CA LEU A 67 -4.35 7.76 -6.09
C LEU A 67 -3.28 6.96 -6.84
N ILE A 68 -2.04 7.44 -6.83
CA ILE A 68 -0.91 6.73 -7.46
C ILE A 68 -0.66 5.40 -6.76
N SER A 69 -0.70 5.39 -5.42
CA SER A 69 -0.51 4.17 -4.63
C SER A 69 -1.56 3.11 -4.96
N PHE A 70 -2.81 3.52 -5.15
CA PHE A 70 -3.90 2.65 -5.56
C PHE A 70 -3.72 2.12 -6.99
N ILE A 71 -3.27 2.95 -7.94
CA ILE A 71 -2.95 2.51 -9.32
C ILE A 71 -1.84 1.46 -9.31
N ILE A 72 -0.74 1.72 -8.59
CA ILE A 72 0.39 0.80 -8.47
C ILE A 72 -0.06 -0.51 -7.81
N MET A 73 -0.90 -0.44 -6.78
CA MET A 73 -1.46 -1.62 -6.11
C MET A 73 -2.28 -2.47 -7.07
N SER A 74 -3.18 -1.86 -7.85
CA SER A 74 -4.00 -2.54 -8.86
C SER A 74 -3.13 -3.23 -9.92
N ILE A 75 -2.10 -2.55 -10.45
CA ILE A 75 -1.17 -3.11 -11.43
C ILE A 75 -0.37 -4.28 -10.83
N THR A 76 0.15 -4.11 -9.62
CA THR A 76 0.90 -5.15 -8.90
C THR A 76 0.04 -6.38 -8.68
N PHE A 77 -1.22 -6.20 -8.30
CA PHE A 77 -2.17 -7.29 -8.12
C PHE A 77 -2.46 -8.03 -9.44
N ILE A 78 -2.64 -7.31 -10.56
CA ILE A 78 -2.84 -7.94 -11.88
C ILE A 78 -1.62 -8.80 -12.27
N ASN A 79 -0.40 -8.31 -12.02
CA ASN A 79 0.83 -9.06 -12.29
C ASN A 79 0.97 -10.27 -11.36
N TYR A 80 0.63 -10.11 -10.07
CA TYR A 80 0.59 -11.21 -9.11
C TYR A 80 -0.41 -12.29 -9.52
N HIS A 81 -1.60 -11.89 -9.97
CA HIS A 81 -2.64 -12.79 -10.48
C HIS A 81 -2.11 -13.61 -11.66
N LYS A 82 -1.46 -12.95 -12.63
CA LYS A 82 -0.83 -13.61 -13.79
C LYS A 82 0.28 -14.57 -13.37
N ALA A 83 1.13 -14.20 -12.42
CA ALA A 83 2.18 -15.08 -11.89
C ALA A 83 1.60 -16.34 -11.23
N CYS A 84 0.53 -16.20 -10.43
CA CYS A 84 -0.16 -17.34 -9.81
C CYS A 84 -0.71 -18.33 -10.86
N VAL A 85 -1.26 -17.81 -11.96
CA VAL A 85 -1.82 -18.63 -13.05
C VAL A 85 -0.71 -19.39 -13.78
N VAL A 86 0.41 -18.74 -14.08
CA VAL A 86 1.54 -19.38 -14.77
C VAL A 86 2.20 -20.46 -13.91
N GLN A 87 2.23 -20.29 -12.59
CA GLN A 87 2.85 -21.25 -11.67
C GLN A 87 1.91 -22.35 -11.17
N GLY A 88 0.65 -22.37 -11.65
CA GLY A 88 -0.32 -23.39 -11.27
C GLY A 88 -0.72 -23.38 -9.79
N VAL A 89 -0.51 -22.27 -9.08
CA VAL A 89 -0.89 -22.13 -7.67
C VAL A 89 -2.41 -22.03 -7.57
N ASP A 90 -3.05 -23.08 -7.06
CA ASP A 90 -4.51 -23.08 -6.87
C ASP A 90 -4.90 -21.99 -5.86
N ARG A 91 -5.89 -21.19 -6.24
CA ARG A 91 -6.36 -20.04 -5.45
C ARG A 91 -7.24 -20.45 -4.29
N LYS A 92 -7.87 -21.63 -4.41
CA LYS A 92 -8.75 -22.18 -3.40
C LYS A 92 -7.98 -22.68 -2.18
N THR A 93 -6.66 -22.85 -2.28
CA THR A 93 -5.82 -23.17 -1.12
C THR A 93 -5.67 -22.00 -0.16
N ARG A 94 -6.03 -20.77 -0.57
CA ARG A 94 -5.96 -19.61 0.31
C ARG A 94 -7.26 -19.48 1.11
N PRO A 95 -7.19 -19.27 2.44
CA PRO A 95 -8.36 -19.05 3.30
C PRO A 95 -9.33 -17.98 2.78
N TYR A 96 -8.77 -16.94 2.16
CA TYR A 96 -9.52 -15.82 1.59
C TYR A 96 -9.28 -15.73 0.08
N TYR A 97 -10.32 -15.97 -0.71
CA TYR A 97 -10.28 -15.80 -2.16
C TYR A 97 -11.38 -14.83 -2.61
N GLY A 98 -11.01 -13.84 -3.42
CA GLY A 98 -11.96 -12.91 -4.00
C GLY A 98 -12.75 -13.57 -5.13
N TYR A 99 -14.07 -13.67 -4.98
CA TYR A 99 -14.97 -14.27 -5.98
C TYR A 99 -14.91 -13.59 -7.36
N PHE A 100 -14.62 -12.29 -7.41
CA PHE A 100 -14.65 -11.48 -8.64
C PHE A 100 -13.27 -11.18 -9.25
N GLN A 101 -12.24 -11.94 -8.88
CA GLN A 101 -10.87 -11.75 -9.38
C GLN A 101 -10.64 -12.51 -10.69
N PRO A 102 -10.03 -11.92 -11.76
CA PRO A 102 -9.33 -10.63 -11.83
C PRO A 102 -10.18 -9.42 -12.22
N TYR A 103 -11.43 -9.62 -12.64
CA TYR A 103 -12.23 -8.55 -13.25
C TYR A 103 -12.37 -7.32 -12.34
N GLY A 104 -12.50 -7.54 -11.03
CA GLY A 104 -12.51 -6.46 -10.03
C GLY A 104 -11.25 -5.60 -10.05
N ALA A 105 -10.07 -6.18 -10.27
CA ALA A 105 -8.82 -5.44 -10.34
C ALA A 105 -8.71 -4.57 -11.60
N TYR A 106 -9.20 -5.06 -12.75
CA TYR A 106 -9.24 -4.26 -13.99
C TYR A 106 -10.24 -3.11 -13.90
N ILE A 107 -11.41 -3.32 -13.29
CA ILE A 107 -12.41 -2.27 -13.05
C ILE A 107 -11.84 -1.22 -12.09
N ALA A 108 -11.21 -1.65 -10.99
CA ALA A 108 -10.58 -0.73 -10.04
C ALA A 108 -9.50 0.12 -10.72
N LEU A 109 -8.66 -0.48 -11.57
CA LEU A 109 -7.64 0.25 -12.34
C LEU A 109 -8.29 1.27 -13.28
N GLY A 110 -9.32 0.88 -14.04
CA GLY A 110 -10.05 1.79 -14.93
C GLY A 110 -10.68 2.96 -14.18
N PHE A 111 -11.29 2.70 -13.03
CA PHE A 111 -11.90 3.73 -12.19
C PHE A 111 -10.87 4.68 -11.58
N GLN A 112 -9.73 4.16 -11.12
CA GLN A 112 -8.62 4.98 -10.59
C GLN A 112 -8.01 5.88 -11.68
N LEU A 113 -7.89 5.37 -12.92
CA LEU A 113 -7.44 6.18 -14.07
C LEU A 113 -8.45 7.28 -14.41
N LEU A 114 -9.76 6.97 -14.36
CA LEU A 114 -10.80 7.98 -14.57
C LEU A 114 -10.73 9.08 -13.50
N ILE A 115 -10.60 8.71 -12.22
CA ILE A 115 -10.44 9.68 -11.14
C ILE A 115 -9.19 10.53 -11.36
N LEU A 116 -8.08 9.94 -11.77
CA LEU A 116 -6.84 10.68 -12.05
C LEU A 116 -7.03 11.75 -13.14
N LEU A 117 -7.79 11.43 -14.20
CA LEU A 117 -8.11 12.38 -15.27
C LEU A 117 -8.98 13.55 -14.77
N VAL A 118 -9.98 13.25 -13.94
CA VAL A 118 -10.87 14.28 -13.36
C VAL A 118 -10.15 15.10 -12.30
N TYR A 119 -9.22 14.50 -11.55
CA TYR A 119 -8.50 15.15 -10.46
C TYR A 119 -7.71 16.38 -10.92
N GLY A 120 -7.06 16.30 -12.07
CA GLY A 120 -6.30 17.40 -12.64
C GLY A 120 -7.14 18.43 -13.40
N TYR A 121 -8.42 18.16 -13.66
CA TYR A 121 -9.27 19.01 -14.48
C TYR A 121 -9.44 20.43 -13.91
N TYR A 122 -9.53 20.55 -12.58
CA TYR A 122 -9.71 21.83 -11.88
C TYR A 122 -8.52 22.79 -12.05
N ALA A 123 -7.33 22.30 -12.38
CA ALA A 123 -6.16 23.16 -12.63
C ALA A 123 -6.24 23.92 -13.96
N PHE A 124 -7.06 23.45 -14.92
CA PHE A 124 -7.14 24.03 -16.26
C PHE A 124 -8.26 25.07 -16.44
N ARG A 125 -9.16 25.25 -15.46
CA ARG A 125 -10.25 26.24 -15.54
C ARG A 125 -10.55 26.89 -14.17
N PRO A 126 -10.11 28.13 -13.91
CA PRO A 126 -9.15 28.98 -14.65
C PRO A 126 -7.72 28.45 -14.56
N TRP A 127 -6.89 28.74 -15.58
CA TRP A 127 -5.47 28.33 -15.57
C TRP A 127 -4.73 28.98 -14.40
N SER A 128 -4.37 28.17 -13.40
CA SER A 128 -3.57 28.60 -12.28
C SER A 128 -2.36 27.68 -12.15
N VAL A 129 -1.18 28.30 -12.22
CA VAL A 129 0.10 27.61 -12.01
C VAL A 129 0.14 26.98 -10.62
N GLU A 130 -0.49 27.63 -9.64
CA GLU A 130 -0.59 27.16 -8.26
C GLU A 130 -1.33 25.82 -8.17
N LEU A 131 -2.54 25.76 -8.72
CA LEU A 131 -3.36 24.55 -8.75
C LEU A 131 -2.73 23.44 -9.60
N PHE A 132 -2.03 23.79 -10.68
CA PHE A 132 -1.30 22.83 -11.50
C PHE A 132 -0.23 22.11 -10.68
N PHE A 133 0.65 22.86 -10.00
CA PHE A 133 1.67 22.24 -9.16
C PHE A 133 1.04 21.51 -7.97
N GLN A 134 0.01 22.07 -7.34
CA GLN A 134 -0.67 21.41 -6.22
C GLN A 134 -1.25 20.04 -6.60
N SER A 135 -1.88 19.91 -7.78
CA SER A 135 -2.52 18.67 -8.23
C SER A 135 -1.59 17.68 -8.91
N TYR A 136 -0.50 18.14 -9.56
CA TYR A 136 0.39 17.26 -10.36
C TYR A 136 1.74 16.97 -9.70
N THR A 137 2.10 17.63 -8.61
CA THR A 137 3.42 17.42 -7.94
C THR A 137 3.66 15.94 -7.61
N MET A 138 2.67 15.22 -7.07
CA MET A 138 2.86 13.82 -6.69
C MET A 138 2.99 12.88 -7.88
N GLN A 139 2.31 13.17 -8.99
CA GLN A 139 2.37 12.41 -10.23
C GLN A 139 3.74 12.57 -10.87
N ILE A 140 4.25 13.81 -10.91
CA ILE A 140 5.61 14.10 -11.38
C ILE A 140 6.63 13.43 -10.46
N LEU A 141 6.48 13.58 -9.13
CA LEU A 141 7.37 12.97 -8.15
C LEU A 141 7.41 11.44 -8.28
N ALA A 142 6.28 10.79 -8.51
CA ALA A 142 6.20 9.34 -8.72
C ALA A 142 6.98 8.91 -9.97
N ILE A 143 6.85 9.64 -11.08
CA ILE A 143 7.61 9.37 -12.31
C ILE A 143 9.10 9.57 -12.07
N VAL A 144 9.50 10.67 -11.42
CA VAL A 144 10.91 10.96 -11.09
C VAL A 144 11.49 9.89 -10.17
N LEU A 145 10.76 9.49 -9.12
CA LEU A 145 11.21 8.46 -8.19
C LEU A 145 11.32 7.09 -8.87
N PHE A 146 10.34 6.74 -9.71
CA PHE A 146 10.35 5.49 -10.45
C PHE A 146 11.51 5.45 -11.46
N CYS A 147 11.67 6.50 -12.27
CA CYS A 147 12.76 6.60 -13.24
C CYS A 147 14.12 6.67 -12.53
N GLY A 148 14.25 7.46 -11.45
CA GLY A 148 15.46 7.56 -10.65
C GLY A 148 15.87 6.22 -10.05
N TRP A 149 14.92 5.49 -9.47
CA TRP A 149 15.16 4.14 -8.97
C TRP A 149 15.56 3.17 -10.09
N LYS A 150 14.85 3.21 -11.22
CA LYS A 150 15.12 2.35 -12.38
C LYS A 150 16.49 2.62 -13.00
N LEU A 151 16.92 3.89 -13.07
CA LEU A 151 18.24 4.28 -13.56
C LEU A 151 19.35 3.92 -12.56
N PHE A 152 19.15 4.17 -11.28
CA PHE A 152 20.17 3.93 -10.24
C PHE A 152 20.37 2.43 -9.94
N LYS A 153 19.29 1.65 -9.91
CA LYS A 153 19.32 0.21 -9.60
C LYS A 153 19.26 -0.69 -10.83
N LYS A 154 19.15 -0.13 -12.05
CA LYS A 154 19.03 -0.86 -13.33
C LYS A 154 18.05 -2.02 -13.23
N THR A 155 16.88 -1.81 -12.63
CA THR A 155 15.93 -2.87 -12.36
C THR A 155 15.28 -3.37 -13.65
N ARG A 156 15.30 -4.68 -13.86
CA ARG A 156 14.63 -5.34 -14.98
C ARG A 156 13.17 -5.59 -14.61
N TYR A 157 12.26 -5.40 -15.56
CA TYR A 157 10.88 -5.86 -15.41
C TYR A 157 10.91 -7.40 -15.37
N ILE A 158 10.58 -7.96 -14.21
CA ILE A 158 10.56 -9.41 -13.99
C ILE A 158 9.35 -9.97 -14.72
N ARG A 159 9.56 -10.97 -15.57
CA ARG A 159 8.46 -11.58 -16.32
C ARG A 159 7.63 -12.42 -15.36
N PRO A 160 6.31 -12.58 -15.60
CA PRO A 160 5.45 -13.33 -14.69
C PRO A 160 5.90 -14.76 -14.36
N HIS A 161 6.70 -15.41 -15.21
CA HIS A 161 7.27 -16.74 -14.98
C HIS A 161 8.52 -16.75 -14.07
N GLU A 162 9.21 -15.62 -13.93
CA GLU A 162 10.42 -15.46 -13.10
C GLU A 162 10.09 -14.89 -11.71
N VAL A 163 8.81 -14.53 -11.46
CA VAL A 163 8.38 -13.99 -10.17
C VAL A 163 8.41 -15.09 -9.12
N ASP A 164 9.28 -15.02 -8.14
CA ASP A 164 9.28 -15.99 -7.03
C ASP A 164 8.06 -15.73 -6.12
N LEU A 165 7.08 -16.65 -6.12
CA LEU A 165 5.91 -16.63 -5.23
C LEU A 165 6.08 -17.53 -4.00
N ILE A 166 7.17 -18.30 -3.93
CA ILE A 166 7.38 -19.35 -2.93
C ILE A 166 8.30 -18.85 -1.80
N TRP A 167 9.17 -17.87 -2.06
CA TRP A 167 10.20 -17.41 -1.13
C TRP A 167 9.75 -17.14 0.32
N GLU A 168 8.58 -16.54 0.54
CA GLU A 168 8.09 -16.20 1.90
C GLU A 168 6.99 -17.13 2.43
N ARG A 169 6.41 -18.00 1.58
CA ARG A 169 5.32 -18.90 1.98
C ARG A 169 5.66 -19.80 3.16
N PRO A 170 6.83 -20.47 3.22
CA PRO A 170 7.12 -21.39 4.31
C PRO A 170 7.24 -20.70 5.67
N LEU A 171 7.73 -19.45 5.69
CA LEU A 171 7.91 -18.69 6.92
C LEU A 171 6.59 -18.09 7.42
N ILE A 172 5.72 -17.69 6.49
CA ILE A 172 4.36 -17.23 6.79
C ILE A 172 3.49 -18.41 7.23
N GLU A 173 3.50 -19.53 6.51
CA GLU A 173 2.78 -20.76 6.87
C GLU A 173 3.27 -21.28 8.23
N ALA A 174 4.58 -21.31 8.52
CA ALA A 174 5.09 -21.70 9.84
C ALA A 174 4.69 -20.73 10.98
N TYR A 175 4.53 -19.45 10.67
CA TYR A 175 4.03 -18.46 11.64
C TYR A 175 2.50 -18.58 11.82
N GLU A 176 1.75 -18.77 10.74
CA GLU A 176 0.30 -18.98 10.75
C GLU A 176 -0.07 -20.30 11.45
N ASP A 177 0.68 -21.38 11.22
CA ASP A 177 0.53 -22.67 11.92
C ASP A 177 0.87 -22.56 13.42
N SER A 178 1.66 -21.56 13.82
CA SER A 178 1.92 -21.26 15.24
C SER A 178 0.76 -20.49 15.91
N LEU A 179 -0.16 -19.92 15.12
CA LEU A 179 -1.37 -19.24 15.58
C LEU A 179 -2.55 -20.22 15.49
N VAL A 180 -3.01 -20.70 16.64
CA VAL A 180 -3.86 -21.90 16.84
C VAL A 180 -5.33 -21.74 16.37
N ASP A 181 -5.63 -20.92 15.37
CA ASP A 181 -7.00 -20.74 14.88
C ASP A 181 -7.18 -21.30 13.46
N PRO A 182 -7.96 -22.38 13.26
CA PRO A 182 -8.21 -22.91 11.93
C PRO A 182 -8.90 -21.85 11.07
N PRO A 183 -8.52 -21.68 9.79
CA PRO A 183 -9.13 -20.66 8.94
C PRO A 183 -10.62 -20.96 8.74
N VAL A 184 -11.47 -20.18 9.40
CA VAL A 184 -12.92 -20.18 9.16
C VAL A 184 -13.19 -19.38 7.89
N GLY A 185 -13.92 -19.97 6.94
CA GLY A 185 -14.28 -19.26 5.71
C GLY A 185 -15.12 -18.01 6.01
N PHE A 186 -15.08 -17.01 5.12
CA PHE A 186 -15.81 -15.73 5.26
C PHE A 186 -17.27 -15.91 5.71
N TRP A 187 -18.01 -16.88 5.14
CA TRP A 187 -19.40 -17.14 5.50
C TRP A 187 -19.57 -17.75 6.89
N THR A 188 -18.58 -18.52 7.36
CA THR A 188 -18.55 -19.09 8.71
C THR A 188 -18.29 -18.00 9.75
N GLU A 189 -17.40 -17.04 9.47
CA GLU A 189 -17.20 -15.85 10.31
C GLU A 189 -18.46 -14.99 10.36
N MET A 190 -19.10 -14.72 9.22
CA MET A 190 -20.35 -13.95 9.18
C MET A 190 -21.47 -14.64 9.97
N ALA A 191 -21.60 -15.97 9.87
CA ALA A 191 -22.55 -16.73 10.67
C ALA A 191 -22.22 -16.69 12.18
N GLN A 192 -20.95 -16.76 12.55
CA GLN A 192 -20.48 -16.65 13.94
C GLN A 192 -20.73 -15.26 14.53
N MET A 193 -20.49 -14.18 13.78
CA MET A 193 -20.79 -12.80 14.20
C MET A 193 -22.28 -12.56 14.39
N VAL A 194 -23.14 -13.19 13.58
CA VAL A 194 -24.60 -13.11 13.67
C VAL A 194 -25.18 -14.11 14.70
N GLY A 195 -24.33 -14.87 15.41
CA GLY A 195 -24.73 -15.75 16.51
C GLY A 195 -25.22 -17.14 16.11
N PHE A 196 -25.28 -17.45 14.82
CA PHE A 196 -25.59 -18.78 14.29
C PHE A 196 -24.29 -19.62 14.26
N ARG A 197 -24.04 -20.40 15.32
CA ARG A 197 -22.88 -21.30 15.58
C ARG A 197 -21.70 -20.67 16.33
N ARG A 198 -21.86 -20.33 17.61
CA ARG A 198 -20.73 -20.36 18.56
C ARG A 198 -20.33 -21.82 18.81
N ASN A 199 -19.35 -22.33 18.05
CA ASN A 199 -18.64 -23.53 18.51
C ASN A 199 -17.83 -23.14 19.76
N LYS A 200 -18.12 -23.81 20.88
CA LYS A 200 -17.28 -23.75 22.08
C LYS A 200 -15.95 -24.40 21.73
N VAL A 201 -14.94 -23.61 21.39
CA VAL A 201 -13.55 -24.08 21.36
C VAL A 201 -13.12 -24.20 22.81
N GLY A 202 -13.10 -25.44 23.32
CA GLY A 202 -12.59 -25.76 24.64
C GLY A 202 -11.07 -25.67 24.63
N PHE A 203 -10.51 -24.87 25.54
CA PHE A 203 -9.08 -24.86 25.84
C PHE A 203 -8.73 -26.14 26.59
N HIS A 204 -7.86 -26.96 26.01
CA HIS A 204 -7.07 -27.99 26.69
C HIS A 204 -5.60 -27.82 26.32
#